data_AF-A0A5Q0EI88-F1
#
_entry.id   AF-A0A5Q0EI88-F1
#
_cell.length_a   1.000
_cell.length_b   1.000
_cell.length_c   1.000
_cell.angle_alpha   90.00
_cell.angle_beta   90.00
_cell.angle_gamma   90.00
#
_symmetry.space_group_name_H-M   'P 1'
#
loop_
_entity.id
_entity.type
_entity.pdbx_description
1 polymer ?
#
loop_
_entity_poly.entity_id
_entity_poly.type
_entity_poly.pdbx_seq_one_letter_code
_entity_poly.pdbx_strand_id
1 'polypeptide(L)'
;MESTGRCLRPDKRGAIPEQVPRLLQRFNIDPEHFLTCANPLMTAFGSAIGVPAHLTQLCVQRQTKFLHGMRAARAVFEQKAA
;
A
#
# COMPACT_ATOMS: atom_id res chain seq x y z
N MET A 1 13.89 2.01 -8.24
CA MET A 1 12.94 2.00 -9.38
C MET A 1 11.59 2.48 -8.84
N GLU A 2 11.11 3.64 -9.29
CA GLU A 2 9.85 4.24 -8.81
C GLU A 2 8.65 3.65 -9.57
N SER A 3 8.11 2.53 -9.09
CA SER A 3 6.91 1.88 -9.64
C SER A 3 5.63 2.23 -8.87
N THR A 4 5.75 2.74 -7.64
CA THR A 4 4.62 3.12 -6.80
C THR A 4 3.81 4.24 -7.46
N GLY A 5 2.60 3.91 -7.94
CA GLY A 5 1.69 4.87 -8.58
C GLY A 5 1.83 4.99 -10.10
N ARG A 6 2.77 4.29 -10.75
CA ARG A 6 2.79 4.18 -12.22
C ARG A 6 1.69 3.24 -12.72
N CYS A 7 1.34 3.39 -14.00
CA CYS A 7 0.23 2.72 -14.66
C CYS A 7 0.17 1.21 -14.35
N LEU A 8 -0.74 0.81 -13.45
CA LEU A 8 -1.10 -0.59 -13.24
C LEU A 8 -2.14 -1.05 -14.27
N ARG A 9 -2.91 -0.11 -14.81
CA ARG A 9 -3.96 -0.33 -15.82
C ARG A 9 -4.13 0.93 -16.67
N PRO A 10 -4.12 0.85 -18.02
CA PRO A 10 -4.12 2.03 -18.89
C PRO A 10 -5.38 2.89 -18.81
N ASP A 11 -6.53 2.28 -18.53
CA ASP A 11 -7.86 2.91 -18.45
C ASP A 11 -8.18 3.49 -17.05
N LYS A 12 -7.26 3.38 -16.09
CA LYS A 12 -7.49 3.91 -14.75
C LYS A 12 -7.50 5.45 -14.80
N ARG A 13 -8.56 6.06 -14.26
CA ARG A 13 -8.61 7.51 -14.03
C ARG A 13 -7.38 7.95 -13.23
N GLY A 14 -6.62 8.92 -13.75
CA GLY A 14 -5.35 9.35 -13.17
C GLY A 14 -4.15 8.47 -13.52
N ALA A 15 -4.20 7.73 -14.63
CA ALA A 15 -3.05 6.99 -15.15
C ALA A 15 -1.86 7.92 -15.39
N ILE A 16 -0.67 7.47 -14.97
CA ILE A 16 0.59 8.20 -15.12
C ILE A 16 1.41 7.50 -16.21
N PRO A 17 1.59 8.12 -17.39
CA PRO A 17 2.35 7.54 -18.50
C PRO A 17 3.81 7.30 -18.13
N GLU A 18 4.47 6.38 -18.84
CA GLU A 18 5.88 6.05 -18.58
C GLU A 18 6.80 7.25 -18.88
N GLN A 19 6.45 8.06 -19.89
CA GLN A 19 7.25 9.18 -20.37
C GLN A 19 7.31 10.40 -19.42
N VAL A 20 6.58 10.40 -18.29
CA VAL A 20 6.66 11.51 -17.33
C VAL A 20 7.86 11.40 -16.38
N PRO A 21 8.45 12.54 -15.95
CA PRO A 21 9.51 12.54 -14.94
C PRO A 21 9.10 11.76 -13.69
N ARG A 22 10.07 11.14 -13.00
CA ARG A 22 9.80 10.28 -11.84
C ARG A 22 8.98 11.03 -10.81
N LEU A 23 7.94 10.40 -10.28
CA LEU A 23 6.95 11.06 -9.40
C LEU A 23 7.62 11.77 -8.23
N LEU A 24 8.57 11.11 -7.56
CA LEU A 24 9.30 11.73 -6.46
C LEU A 24 10.06 12.98 -6.87
N GLN A 25 10.65 13.00 -8.08
CA GLN A 25 11.32 14.20 -8.60
C GLN A 25 10.32 15.35 -8.83
N ARG A 26 9.12 15.06 -9.36
CA ARG A 26 8.07 16.07 -9.56
C ARG A 26 7.57 16.68 -8.26
N PHE A 27 7.53 15.87 -7.20
CA PHE A 27 7.10 16.31 -5.88
C PHE A 27 8.25 16.81 -4.99
N ASN A 28 9.47 16.87 -5.51
CA ASN A 28 10.68 17.21 -4.75
C ASN A 28 10.83 16.34 -3.48
N ILE A 29 10.51 15.05 -3.60
CA ILE A 29 10.64 14.05 -2.55
C ILE A 29 11.96 13.31 -2.76
N ASP A 30 12.76 13.23 -1.70
CA ASP A 30 13.97 12.42 -1.70
C ASP A 30 13.62 10.91 -1.73
N PRO A 31 14.16 10.13 -2.70
CA PRO A 31 13.84 8.70 -2.82
C PRO A 31 14.21 7.86 -1.60
N GLU A 32 15.34 8.12 -0.96
CA GLU A 32 15.78 7.35 0.21
C GLU A 32 14.89 7.65 1.43
N HIS A 33 14.51 8.92 1.60
CA HIS A 33 13.56 9.32 2.62
C HIS A 33 12.18 8.71 2.38
N PHE A 34 11.70 8.69 1.13
CA PHE A 34 10.45 8.02 0.78
C PHE A 34 10.48 6.54 1.13
N LEU A 35 11.55 5.82 0.76
CA LEU A 35 11.70 4.41 1.11
C LEU A 35 11.73 4.21 2.61
N THR A 36 12.47 5.03 3.36
CA THR A 36 12.52 4.98 4.83
C THR A 36 11.14 5.12 5.45
N CYS A 37 10.31 6.02 4.94
CA CYS A 37 8.95 6.23 5.43
C CYS A 37 7.95 5.15 4.98
N ALA A 38 8.07 4.67 3.74
CA ALA A 38 7.12 3.72 3.16
C ALA A 38 7.42 2.26 3.56
N ASN A 39 8.68 1.92 3.81
CA ASN A 39 9.12 0.56 4.05
C ASN A 39 8.45 -0.10 5.26
N PRO A 40 8.24 0.57 6.42
CA PRO A 40 7.50 -0.02 7.53
C PRO A 40 6.08 -0.44 7.14
N LEU A 41 5.38 0.37 6.34
CA LEU A 41 4.05 0.02 5.84
C LEU A 41 4.11 -1.18 4.88
N MET A 42 5.04 -1.17 3.93
CA MET A 42 5.18 -2.23 2.93
C MET A 42 5.64 -3.57 3.52
N THR A 43 6.38 -3.55 4.63
CA THR A 43 6.85 -4.77 5.32
C THR A 43 5.86 -5.26 6.37
N ALA A 44 5.12 -4.36 7.02
CA ALA A 44 4.08 -4.74 7.97
C ALA A 44 2.91 -5.44 7.30
N PHE A 45 2.61 -5.11 6.04
CA PHE A 45 1.52 -5.70 5.28
C PHE A 45 2.03 -6.51 4.10
N GLY A 46 1.20 -7.43 3.61
CA GLY A 46 1.52 -8.25 2.44
C GLY A 46 0.78 -7.75 1.22
N SER A 47 -0.25 -8.50 0.81
CA SER A 47 -1.03 -8.21 -0.39
C SER A 47 -2.28 -7.36 -0.16
N ALA A 48 -2.54 -6.92 1.09
CA ALA A 48 -3.70 -6.12 1.46
C ALA A 48 -3.46 -5.34 2.76
N ILE A 49 -4.13 -4.19 2.87
CA ILE A 49 -4.18 -3.30 4.05
C ILE A 49 -5.64 -2.97 4.31
N GLY A 50 -6.07 -2.98 5.57
CA GLY A 50 -7.43 -2.60 5.94
C GLY A 50 -7.77 -2.91 7.39
N VAL A 51 -9.01 -2.62 7.78
CA VAL A 51 -9.52 -2.98 9.12
C VAL A 51 -9.53 -4.51 9.29
N PRO A 52 -9.31 -5.02 10.51
CA PRO A 52 -9.22 -6.47 10.76
C PRO A 52 -10.40 -7.29 10.20
N ALA A 53 -11.63 -6.79 10.36
CA ALA A 53 -12.83 -7.46 9.84
C ALA A 53 -12.78 -7.67 8.30
N HIS A 54 -12.39 -6.65 7.55
CA HIS A 54 -12.30 -6.73 6.09
C HIS A 54 -11.12 -7.59 5.63
N LEU A 55 -10.00 -7.57 6.35
CA LEU A 55 -8.88 -8.47 6.04
C LEU A 55 -9.27 -9.93 6.24
N THR A 56 -9.99 -10.25 7.32
CA THR A 56 -10.52 -11.61 7.52
C THR A 56 -11.48 -12.01 6.40
N GLN A 57 -12.41 -11.14 6.02
CA GLN A 57 -13.33 -11.41 4.91
C GLN A 57 -12.58 -11.62 3.59
N LEU A 58 -11.58 -10.81 3.28
CA LEU A 58 -10.76 -10.95 2.09
C LEU A 58 -9.98 -12.26 2.07
N CYS A 59 -9.48 -12.71 3.23
CA CYS A 59 -8.80 -14.00 3.37
C CYS A 59 -9.71 -15.16 2.97
N VAL A 60 -10.98 -15.12 3.41
CA VAL A 60 -12.01 -16.10 3.04
C VAL A 60 -12.32 -16.02 1.54
N GLN A 61 -12.57 -14.82 1.01
CA GLN A 61 -12.88 -14.61 -0.41
C GLN A 61 -11.76 -15.10 -1.34
N ARG A 62 -10.50 -14.95 -0.94
CA ARG A 62 -9.34 -15.43 -1.70
C ARG A 62 -9.02 -16.91 -1.47
N GLN A 63 -9.73 -17.58 -0.57
CA GLN A 63 -9.45 -18.97 -0.16
C GLN A 63 -7.98 -19.16 0.30
N THR A 64 -7.41 -18.15 0.95
CA THR A 64 -6.04 -18.19 1.46
C THR A 64 -6.02 -18.55 2.94
N LYS A 65 -4.94 -19.18 3.40
CA LYS A 65 -4.79 -19.58 4.81
C LYS A 65 -4.66 -18.38 5.76
N PHE A 66 -3.99 -17.32 5.32
CA PHE A 66 -3.79 -16.10 6.11
C PHE A 66 -3.48 -14.90 5.21
N LEU A 67 -3.66 -13.70 5.76
CA LEU A 67 -3.11 -12.45 5.23
C LEU A 67 -2.13 -11.85 6.24
N HIS A 68 -1.03 -11.29 5.73
CA HIS A 68 -0.04 -10.62 6.57
C HIS A 68 -0.57 -9.28 7.09
N GLY A 69 -0.07 -8.84 8.25
CA GLY A 69 -0.35 -7.50 8.78
C GLY A 69 -1.53 -7.38 9.73
N MET A 70 -2.09 -8.48 10.24
CA MET A 70 -3.20 -8.43 11.21
C MET A 70 -2.84 -7.64 12.49
N ARG A 71 -1.61 -7.78 12.99
CA ARG A 71 -1.13 -7.00 14.15
C ARG A 71 -1.08 -5.50 13.85
N ALA A 72 -0.55 -5.13 12.68
CA ALA A 72 -0.48 -3.73 12.25
C ALA A 72 -1.89 -3.15 12.00
N ALA A 73 -2.80 -3.94 11.42
CA ALA A 73 -4.19 -3.55 11.23
C ALA A 73 -4.88 -3.22 12.56
N ARG A 74 -4.74 -4.07 13.57
CA ARG A 74 -5.31 -3.81 14.90
C ARG A 74 -4.74 -2.53 15.52
N ALA A 75 -3.42 -2.38 15.50
CA ALA A 75 -2.76 -1.19 16.04
C ALA A 75 -3.25 0.11 15.39
N VAL A 76 -3.44 0.14 14.06
CA VAL A 76 -3.80 1.37 13.34
C VAL A 76 -5.31 1.66 13.35
N PHE A 77 -6.14 0.62 13.26
CA PHE A 77 -7.59 0.77 13.04
C PHE A 77 -8.44 0.56 14.30
N GLU A 78 -7.96 -0.17 15.31
CA GLU A 78 -8.72 -0.39 16.55
C GLU A 78 -8.36 0.64 17.63
N GLN A 79 -7.13 1.19 17.63
CA GLN A 79 -6.75 2.24 18.58
C GLN A 79 -7.52 3.56 18.41
N LYS A 80 -8.12 3.81 17.23
CA LYS A 80 -8.93 5.00 16.94
C LYS A 80 -10.43 4.82 17.25
N ALA A 81 -10.85 3.65 17.70
CA ALA A 81 -12.24 3.34 18.01
C ALA A 81 -12.61 3.56 19.49
N ALA A 82 -11.73 4.17 20.28
CA ALA A 82 -11.91 4.47 21.70
C ALA A 82 -11.99 5.97 21.95
#